data_AF-A0A3P1B6C2-F1
#
_entry.id   AF-A0A3P1B6C2-F1
#
_cell.length_a   1.000
_cell.length_b   1.000
_cell.length_c   1.000
_cell.angle_alpha   90.00
_cell.angle_beta   90.00
_cell.angle_gamma   90.00
#
_symmetry.space_group_name_H-M   'P 1'
#
loop_
_entity.id
_entity.type
_entity.pdbx_description
1 polymer ?
#
loop_
_entity_poly.entity_id
_entity_poly.type
_entity_poly.pdbx_seq_one_letter_code
_entity_poly.pdbx_strand_id
1 'polypeptide(L)'
;MREKLKYTPEFNKLSIKEQALLDKLTDAIWKFVRKTPELNRVPNKTRDAHATTYAILQGKFLVDKAFEQHLLFPVNILNATLRISNAHMKIVKGNAFPAYGFSLKLMDDGQTTANFPFVNFPVFPFNNVSNFLKLFTALNTYFSEGFLQKCWSAIGIMSRILTIVPNIFQRDFLKNIIKLLKKRNDSVFSFTYHSIGAYRFGDHIVKLKLIPEQLTSQTSVEDLFAQKGQYIANLYIQYAYNLKDQPVNILHKEWKNSPFIRIGKFIFTDYVDKNDPNLEQMSFNPFESSEVFQPVGRIQQLRNKAYEASLQERVS
;
A
#
# COMPACT_ATOMS: atom_id res chain seq x y z
N MET A 1 29.82 14.30 -1.44
CA MET A 1 28.45 13.76 -1.58
C MET A 1 27.92 13.41 -0.20
N ARG A 2 26.63 13.59 0.09
CA ARG A 2 26.04 13.18 1.38
C ARG A 2 25.95 11.65 1.43
N GLU A 3 26.35 11.05 2.55
CA GLU A 3 26.30 9.61 2.73
C GLU A 3 24.86 9.12 2.91
N LYS A 4 24.48 8.07 2.17
CA LYS A 4 23.15 7.46 2.24
C LYS A 4 23.05 6.61 3.50
N LEU A 5 21.94 6.74 4.23
CA LEU A 5 21.70 5.98 5.44
C LEU A 5 21.55 4.50 5.11
N LYS A 6 22.38 3.68 5.75
CA LYS A 6 22.32 2.22 5.61
C LYS A 6 21.22 1.62 6.48
N TYR A 7 20.64 0.55 5.97
CA TYR A 7 19.69 -0.28 6.69
C TYR A 7 20.38 -1.02 7.84
N THR A 8 19.68 -1.12 8.96
CA THR A 8 20.00 -2.03 10.06
C THR A 8 18.71 -2.68 10.57
N PRO A 9 18.76 -3.93 11.08
CA PRO A 9 17.57 -4.60 11.61
C PRO A 9 16.85 -3.86 12.74
N GLU A 10 17.54 -2.96 13.45
CA GLU A 10 16.95 -2.17 14.54
C GLU A 10 15.78 -1.27 14.09
N PHE A 11 15.74 -0.86 12.81
CA PHE A 11 14.60 -0.11 12.27
C PHE A 11 13.28 -0.88 12.32
N ASN A 12 13.37 -2.21 12.31
CA ASN A 12 12.25 -3.15 12.19
C ASN A 12 11.78 -3.70 13.53
N LYS A 13 12.54 -3.51 14.60
CA LYS A 13 12.33 -4.20 15.88
C LYS A 13 10.99 -3.83 16.53
N LEU A 14 10.11 -4.82 16.63
CA LEU A 14 8.89 -4.77 17.42
C LEU A 14 9.19 -5.13 18.88
N SER A 15 8.47 -4.50 19.80
CA SER A 15 8.45 -4.91 21.20
C SER A 15 7.58 -6.17 21.39
N ILE A 16 7.80 -6.91 22.48
CA ILE A 16 6.99 -8.09 22.85
C ILE A 16 5.49 -7.75 22.90
N LYS A 17 5.16 -6.58 23.44
CA LYS A 17 3.78 -6.08 23.49
C LYS A 17 3.18 -5.85 22.11
N GLU A 18 3.95 -5.31 21.18
CA GLU A 18 3.50 -5.09 19.80
C GLU A 18 3.34 -6.41 19.06
N GLN A 19 4.21 -7.39 19.31
CA GLN A 19 4.07 -8.74 18.74
C GLN A 19 2.77 -9.40 19.19
N ALA A 20 2.47 -9.38 20.49
CA ALA A 20 1.22 -9.93 21.01
C ALA A 20 -0.03 -9.19 20.50
N LEU A 21 0.07 -7.89 20.23
CA LEU A 21 -1.01 -7.12 19.60
C LEU A 21 -1.17 -7.45 18.12
N LEU A 22 -0.08 -7.74 17.42
CA LEU A 22 -0.11 -8.15 16.01
C LEU A 22 -0.79 -9.52 15.87
N ASP A 23 -0.50 -10.46 16.76
CA ASP A 23 -1.16 -11.79 16.73
C ASP A 23 -2.68 -11.65 16.93
N LYS A 24 -3.13 -10.77 17.85
CA LYS A 24 -4.56 -10.45 18.02
C LYS A 24 -5.18 -9.79 16.80
N LEU A 25 -4.43 -8.93 16.09
CA LEU A 25 -4.91 -8.33 14.84
C LEU A 25 -5.08 -9.41 13.76
N THR A 26 -4.13 -10.34 13.64
CA THR A 26 -4.21 -11.46 12.71
C THR A 26 -5.48 -12.29 12.95
N ASP A 27 -5.80 -12.64 14.20
CA ASP A 27 -7.06 -13.36 14.50
C ASP A 27 -8.30 -12.58 14.09
N ALA A 28 -8.30 -11.26 14.29
CA ALA A 28 -9.41 -10.40 13.89
C ALA A 28 -9.55 -10.31 12.36
N ILE A 29 -8.43 -10.28 11.63
CA ILE A 29 -8.42 -10.31 10.15
C ILE A 29 -9.05 -11.62 9.65
N TRP A 30 -8.69 -12.77 10.21
CA TRP A 30 -9.27 -14.06 9.83
C TRP A 30 -10.79 -14.06 9.98
N LYS A 31 -11.26 -13.65 11.16
CA LYS A 31 -12.70 -13.55 11.45
C LYS A 31 -13.42 -12.59 10.50
N PHE A 32 -12.80 -11.46 10.18
CA PHE A 32 -13.36 -10.49 9.24
C PHE A 32 -13.42 -11.05 7.82
N VAL A 33 -12.31 -11.55 7.28
CA VAL A 33 -12.23 -12.09 5.91
C VAL A 33 -13.23 -13.22 5.71
N ARG A 34 -13.40 -14.11 6.69
CA ARG A 34 -14.41 -15.18 6.65
C ARG A 34 -15.85 -14.66 6.45
N LYS A 35 -16.16 -13.47 6.95
CA LYS A 35 -17.48 -12.83 6.86
C LYS A 35 -17.66 -11.98 5.60
N THR A 36 -16.59 -11.74 4.83
CA THR A 36 -16.67 -10.87 3.66
C THR A 36 -17.64 -11.31 2.56
N PRO A 37 -17.89 -12.60 2.28
CA PRO A 37 -18.89 -12.99 1.27
C PRO A 37 -20.29 -12.43 1.60
N GLU A 38 -20.71 -12.57 2.86
CA GLU A 38 -21.98 -12.03 3.38
C GLU A 38 -21.98 -10.50 3.38
N LEU A 39 -20.89 -9.88 3.88
CA LEU A 39 -20.78 -8.43 4.00
C LEU A 39 -20.77 -7.70 2.66
N ASN A 40 -20.14 -8.30 1.64
CA ASN A 40 -19.94 -7.71 0.33
C ASN A 40 -20.91 -8.24 -0.72
N ARG A 41 -21.73 -9.26 -0.38
CA ARG A 41 -22.70 -9.91 -1.27
C ARG A 41 -22.05 -10.46 -2.54
N VAL A 42 -20.95 -11.20 -2.36
CA VAL A 42 -20.19 -11.87 -3.42
C VAL A 42 -19.90 -13.32 -3.01
N PRO A 43 -19.72 -14.25 -3.97
CA PRO A 43 -19.53 -15.67 -3.63
C PRO A 43 -18.18 -15.96 -2.96
N ASN A 44 -17.15 -15.15 -3.24
CA ASN A 44 -15.80 -15.37 -2.74
C ASN A 44 -15.47 -14.46 -1.57
N LYS A 45 -14.54 -14.90 -0.72
CA LYS A 45 -13.97 -14.06 0.34
C LYS A 45 -13.11 -12.97 -0.30
N THR A 46 -13.28 -11.74 0.16
CA THR A 46 -12.52 -10.57 -0.32
C THR A 46 -11.43 -10.18 0.68
N ARG A 47 -10.55 -9.28 0.26
CA ARG A 47 -9.49 -8.71 1.10
C ARG A 47 -10.03 -7.96 2.33
N ASP A 48 -9.22 -7.92 3.40
CA ASP A 48 -9.56 -7.29 4.68
C ASP A 48 -9.60 -5.75 4.58
N ALA A 49 -8.75 -5.21 3.71
CA ALA A 49 -8.79 -3.85 3.21
C ALA A 49 -8.61 -3.87 1.69
N HIS A 50 -8.83 -2.76 1.02
CA HIS A 50 -8.71 -2.69 -0.43
C HIS A 50 -9.67 -3.63 -1.19
N ALA A 51 -10.91 -3.79 -0.70
CA ALA A 51 -11.84 -4.81 -1.18
C ALA A 51 -12.34 -4.56 -2.61
N THR A 52 -12.60 -3.31 -3.00
CA THR A 52 -12.99 -3.00 -4.39
C THR A 52 -11.77 -3.02 -5.31
N THR A 53 -11.77 -3.91 -6.31
CA THR A 53 -10.86 -3.86 -7.46
C THR A 53 -11.45 -2.97 -8.56
N TYR A 54 -10.70 -1.98 -9.02
CA TYR A 54 -11.10 -1.15 -10.17
C TYR A 54 -10.56 -1.69 -11.49
N ALA A 55 -9.30 -2.11 -11.51
CA ALA A 55 -8.64 -2.67 -12.68
C ALA A 55 -7.41 -3.48 -12.28
N ILE A 56 -7.02 -4.42 -13.14
CA ILE A 56 -5.74 -5.12 -13.04
C ILE A 56 -5.06 -5.03 -14.40
N LEU A 57 -3.89 -4.41 -14.42
CA LEU A 57 -3.13 -4.15 -15.64
C LEU A 57 -1.94 -5.10 -15.73
N GLN A 58 -1.60 -5.52 -16.94
CA GLN A 58 -0.43 -6.32 -17.27
C GLN A 58 0.51 -5.54 -18.17
N GLY A 59 1.81 -5.68 -17.94
CA GLY A 59 2.82 -4.87 -18.61
C GLY A 59 4.24 -5.24 -18.27
N LYS A 60 5.13 -4.27 -18.48
CA LYS A 60 6.58 -4.39 -18.23
C LYS A 60 7.08 -3.23 -17.39
N PHE A 61 8.10 -3.49 -16.57
CA PHE A 61 8.90 -2.47 -15.92
C PHE A 61 10.28 -2.41 -16.56
N LEU A 62 10.65 -1.23 -17.07
CA LEU A 62 11.94 -0.97 -17.70
C LEU A 62 12.81 -0.24 -16.69
N VAL A 63 13.88 -0.88 -16.25
CA VAL A 63 14.88 -0.32 -15.35
C VAL A 63 15.68 0.73 -16.10
N ASP A 64 15.91 1.89 -15.48
CA ASP A 64 16.77 2.92 -16.04
C ASP A 64 18.24 2.52 -15.89
N LYS A 65 18.96 2.32 -17.00
CA LYS A 65 20.37 1.93 -16.98
C LYS A 65 21.29 3.04 -16.44
N ALA A 66 20.86 4.29 -16.47
CA ALA A 66 21.62 5.40 -15.90
C ALA A 66 21.50 5.46 -14.37
N PHE A 67 20.56 4.72 -13.78
CA PHE A 67 20.41 4.65 -12.34
C PHE A 67 21.51 3.79 -11.70
N GLU A 68 22.19 4.35 -10.71
CA GLU A 68 23.37 3.76 -10.06
C GLU A 68 23.18 2.35 -9.50
N GLN A 69 21.95 1.99 -9.10
CA GLN A 69 21.64 0.69 -8.49
C GLN A 69 20.73 -0.18 -9.39
N HIS A 70 20.79 0.02 -10.71
CA HIS A 70 20.04 -0.79 -11.67
C HIS A 70 20.36 -2.30 -11.57
N LEU A 71 21.57 -2.65 -11.15
CA LEU A 71 22.02 -4.05 -10.96
C LEU A 71 21.34 -4.77 -9.77
N LEU A 72 20.57 -4.06 -8.94
CA LEU A 72 19.73 -4.73 -7.92
C LEU A 72 18.54 -5.47 -8.54
N PHE A 73 18.18 -5.16 -9.78
CA PHE A 73 17.20 -5.91 -10.55
C PHE A 73 17.90 -7.06 -11.30
N PRO A 74 17.31 -8.26 -11.34
CA PRO A 74 17.93 -9.41 -12.02
C PRO A 74 18.07 -9.19 -13.53
N VAL A 75 17.12 -8.46 -14.12
CA VAL A 75 17.08 -8.12 -15.55
C VAL A 75 16.63 -6.67 -15.73
N ASN A 76 16.91 -6.09 -16.91
CA ASN A 76 16.52 -4.71 -17.23
C ASN A 76 15.03 -4.54 -17.55
N ILE A 77 14.32 -5.63 -17.84
CA ILE A 77 12.90 -5.63 -18.19
C ILE A 77 12.20 -6.72 -17.40
N LEU A 78 11.33 -6.33 -16.46
CA LEU A 78 10.55 -7.26 -15.64
C LEU A 78 9.10 -7.29 -16.10
N ASN A 79 8.44 -8.44 -15.91
CA ASN A 79 6.98 -8.51 -15.96
C ASN A 79 6.39 -7.67 -14.84
N ALA A 80 5.31 -6.95 -15.12
CA ALA A 80 4.65 -6.10 -14.15
C ALA A 80 3.13 -6.34 -14.14
N THR A 81 2.58 -6.57 -12.96
CA THR A 81 1.13 -6.58 -12.72
C THR A 81 0.79 -5.44 -11.77
N LEU A 82 -0.20 -4.63 -12.12
CA LEU A 82 -0.72 -3.56 -11.28
C LEU A 82 -2.17 -3.83 -10.90
N ARG A 83 -2.47 -3.96 -9.61
CA ARG A 83 -3.85 -3.95 -9.09
C ARG A 83 -4.22 -2.56 -8.59
N ILE A 84 -5.30 -2.02 -9.14
CA ILE A 84 -5.91 -0.75 -8.72
C ILE A 84 -7.14 -1.04 -7.85
N SER A 85 -7.24 -0.37 -6.71
CA SER A 85 -8.29 -0.65 -5.72
C SER A 85 -8.73 0.58 -4.94
N ASN A 86 -9.88 0.50 -4.28
CA ASN A 86 -10.27 1.45 -3.23
C ASN A 86 -9.90 0.89 -1.86
N ALA A 87 -9.25 1.68 -0.99
CA ALA A 87 -8.75 1.27 0.33
C ALA A 87 -9.79 0.76 1.32
N HIS A 88 -11.07 0.96 1.04
CA HIS A 88 -12.17 0.54 1.92
C HIS A 88 -12.18 -0.98 2.20
N MET A 89 -12.59 -1.36 3.41
CA MET A 89 -12.69 -2.77 3.87
C MET A 89 -13.85 -3.56 3.24
N LYS A 90 -14.80 -2.85 2.63
CA LYS A 90 -15.97 -3.40 1.93
C LYS A 90 -16.01 -2.93 0.50
N ILE A 91 -16.69 -3.68 -0.36
CA ILE A 91 -16.93 -3.28 -1.75
C ILE A 91 -17.76 -2.00 -1.75
N VAL A 92 -17.15 -0.92 -2.24
CA VAL A 92 -17.81 0.37 -2.49
C VAL A 92 -18.24 0.47 -3.95
N LYS A 93 -19.40 1.10 -4.17
CA LYS A 93 -19.96 1.43 -5.49
C LYS A 93 -20.13 2.95 -5.61
N GLY A 94 -19.96 3.51 -6.81
CA GLY A 94 -20.14 4.93 -7.08
C GLY A 94 -19.03 5.83 -6.53
N ASN A 95 -19.41 7.04 -6.09
CA ASN A 95 -18.50 8.11 -5.64
C ASN A 95 -17.95 7.86 -4.22
N ALA A 96 -17.15 6.80 -4.08
CA ALA A 96 -16.41 6.54 -2.86
C ALA A 96 -15.36 7.63 -2.60
N PHE A 97 -14.94 7.77 -1.34
CA PHE A 97 -13.79 8.61 -1.00
C PHE A 97 -12.58 8.19 -1.85
N PRO A 98 -11.80 9.13 -2.41
CA PRO A 98 -10.73 8.85 -3.37
C PRO A 98 -9.48 8.31 -2.66
N ALA A 99 -9.65 7.20 -1.95
CA ALA A 99 -8.59 6.48 -1.28
C ALA A 99 -8.20 5.27 -2.12
N TYR A 100 -7.16 5.41 -2.92
CA TYR A 100 -6.80 4.42 -3.92
C TYR A 100 -5.51 3.69 -3.54
N GLY A 101 -5.50 2.38 -3.78
CA GLY A 101 -4.31 1.54 -3.71
C GLY A 101 -3.84 1.14 -5.10
N PHE A 102 -2.53 1.24 -5.34
CA PHE A 102 -1.82 0.75 -6.52
C PHE A 102 -0.83 -0.30 -6.06
N SER A 103 -1.20 -1.58 -6.15
CA SER A 103 -0.31 -2.68 -5.76
C SER A 103 0.43 -3.21 -6.98
N LEU A 104 1.74 -2.96 -7.02
CA LEU A 104 2.62 -3.40 -8.09
C LEU A 104 3.32 -4.70 -7.71
N LYS A 105 3.36 -5.64 -8.64
CA LYS A 105 4.16 -6.86 -8.59
C LYS A 105 5.12 -6.88 -9.77
N LEU A 106 6.41 -7.03 -9.48
CA LEU A 106 7.48 -7.22 -10.45
C LEU A 106 7.94 -8.67 -10.42
N MET A 107 8.06 -9.27 -11.60
CA MET A 107 8.46 -10.66 -11.74
C MET A 107 9.52 -10.84 -12.83
N ASP A 108 10.40 -11.79 -12.59
CA ASP A 108 11.36 -12.31 -13.56
C ASP A 108 11.29 -13.84 -13.54
N ASP A 109 11.14 -14.46 -14.71
CA ASP A 109 10.99 -15.91 -14.89
C ASP A 109 10.03 -16.60 -13.88
N GLY A 110 8.85 -16.01 -13.69
CA GLY A 110 7.83 -16.54 -12.76
C GLY A 110 8.10 -16.28 -11.28
N GLN A 111 9.27 -15.79 -10.89
CA GLN A 111 9.63 -15.45 -9.52
C GLN A 111 9.32 -13.99 -9.19
N THR A 112 8.89 -13.73 -7.96
CA THR A 112 8.61 -12.36 -7.51
C THR A 112 9.91 -11.64 -7.17
N THR A 113 10.25 -10.60 -7.93
CA THR A 113 11.38 -9.71 -7.62
C THR A 113 10.98 -8.71 -6.54
N ALA A 114 9.84 -8.03 -6.71
CA ALA A 114 9.37 -7.05 -5.75
C ALA A 114 7.86 -6.86 -5.79
N ASN A 115 7.27 -6.70 -4.61
CA ASN A 115 5.90 -6.25 -4.41
C ASN A 115 5.94 -4.85 -3.77
N PHE A 116 5.37 -3.87 -4.45
CA PHE A 116 5.27 -2.50 -3.97
C PHE A 116 3.81 -2.05 -3.89
N PRO A 117 3.17 -2.16 -2.72
CA PRO A 117 1.87 -1.56 -2.51
C PRO A 117 2.01 -0.07 -2.22
N PHE A 118 1.38 0.73 -3.07
CA PHE A 118 1.30 2.17 -2.97
C PHE A 118 -0.13 2.63 -2.69
N VAL A 119 -0.26 3.84 -2.16
CA VAL A 119 -1.54 4.53 -2.02
C VAL A 119 -1.43 5.99 -2.48
N ASN A 120 -2.54 6.63 -2.82
CA ASN A 120 -2.53 8.03 -3.27
C ASN A 120 -2.48 9.07 -2.13
N PHE A 121 -2.21 8.64 -0.89
CA PHE A 121 -1.90 9.51 0.24
C PHE A 121 -0.41 9.45 0.57
N PRO A 122 0.28 10.58 0.70
CA PRO A 122 1.72 10.58 0.95
C PRO A 122 2.12 10.30 2.40
N VAL A 123 1.17 10.41 3.35
CA VAL A 123 1.43 10.33 4.79
C VAL A 123 0.37 9.49 5.50
N PHE A 124 0.77 8.90 6.63
CA PHE A 124 -0.07 8.02 7.44
C PHE A 124 -0.24 8.58 8.86
N PRO A 125 -1.46 8.64 9.42
CA PRO A 125 -1.72 9.39 10.64
C PRO A 125 -1.21 8.71 11.93
N PHE A 126 -0.62 7.51 11.82
CA PHE A 126 -0.14 6.74 12.96
C PHE A 126 1.37 6.91 13.16
N ASN A 127 1.76 7.20 14.40
CA ASN A 127 3.14 7.23 14.88
C ASN A 127 3.42 6.17 15.96
N ASN A 128 2.40 5.42 16.38
CA ASN A 128 2.50 4.40 17.41
C ASN A 128 1.91 3.10 16.90
N VAL A 129 2.76 2.07 16.83
CA VAL A 129 2.43 0.72 16.35
C VAL A 129 1.29 0.11 17.17
N SER A 130 1.35 0.21 18.51
CA SER A 130 0.32 -0.35 19.39
C SER A 130 -1.05 0.30 19.18
N ASN A 131 -1.10 1.62 18.97
CA ASN A 131 -2.37 2.32 18.72
C ASN A 131 -2.96 1.92 17.37
N PHE A 132 -2.12 1.82 16.33
CA PHE A 132 -2.52 1.31 15.03
C PHE A 132 -3.10 -0.10 15.13
N LEU A 133 -2.34 -1.04 15.73
CA LEU A 133 -2.76 -2.43 15.89
C LEU A 133 -4.12 -2.53 16.57
N LYS A 134 -4.27 -1.88 17.73
CA LYS A 134 -5.52 -1.96 18.49
C LYS A 134 -6.72 -1.33 17.78
N LEU A 135 -6.53 -0.26 17.00
CA LEU A 135 -7.61 0.34 16.22
C LEU A 135 -8.04 -0.60 15.09
N PHE A 136 -7.08 -1.15 14.35
CA PHE A 136 -7.37 -2.06 13.25
C PHE A 136 -7.97 -3.38 13.74
N THR A 137 -7.57 -3.87 14.92
CA THR A 137 -8.25 -5.00 15.58
C THR A 137 -9.70 -4.65 15.84
N ALA A 138 -9.97 -3.50 16.48
CA ALA A 138 -11.34 -3.07 16.80
C ALA A 138 -12.21 -2.87 15.55
N LEU A 139 -11.67 -2.36 14.46
CA LEU A 139 -12.36 -2.22 13.17
C LEU A 139 -12.73 -3.58 12.56
N ASN A 140 -11.77 -4.52 12.50
CA ASN A 140 -12.04 -5.87 12.00
C ASN A 140 -13.08 -6.59 12.87
N THR A 141 -12.94 -6.54 14.20
CA THR A 141 -13.89 -7.09 15.16
C THR A 141 -15.29 -6.50 15.00
N TYR A 142 -15.40 -5.17 14.83
CA TYR A 142 -16.68 -4.49 14.61
C TYR A 142 -17.42 -5.05 13.40
N PHE A 143 -16.73 -5.36 12.32
CA PHE A 143 -17.39 -5.89 11.13
C PHE A 143 -17.63 -7.40 11.17
N SER A 144 -16.96 -8.15 12.06
CA SER A 144 -17.08 -9.62 12.12
C SER A 144 -17.99 -10.15 13.23
N GLU A 145 -18.34 -9.35 14.24
CA GLU A 145 -19.04 -9.85 15.45
C GLU A 145 -20.52 -9.43 15.56
N GLY A 146 -21.21 -10.02 16.55
CA GLY A 146 -22.63 -9.76 16.87
C GLY A 146 -22.89 -8.38 17.47
N PHE A 147 -24.16 -8.02 17.62
CA PHE A 147 -24.61 -6.66 17.98
C PHE A 147 -23.98 -6.11 19.28
N LEU A 148 -23.95 -6.90 20.35
CA LEU A 148 -23.38 -6.45 21.63
C LEU A 148 -21.89 -6.10 21.50
N GLN A 149 -21.11 -6.92 20.80
CA GLN A 149 -19.68 -6.63 20.66
C GLN A 149 -19.38 -5.50 19.66
N LYS A 150 -20.29 -5.26 18.71
CA LYS A 150 -20.22 -4.06 17.87
C LYS A 150 -20.29 -2.78 18.69
N CYS A 151 -21.17 -2.71 19.70
CA CYS A 151 -21.27 -1.55 20.59
C CYS A 151 -19.96 -1.32 21.36
N TRP A 152 -19.39 -2.38 21.95
CA TRP A 152 -18.08 -2.29 22.64
C TRP A 152 -16.95 -1.90 21.70
N SER A 153 -16.92 -2.48 20.49
CA SER A 153 -15.93 -2.15 19.47
C SER A 153 -16.06 -0.70 19.01
N ALA A 154 -17.27 -0.16 18.87
CA ALA A 154 -17.50 1.23 18.51
C ALA A 154 -16.95 2.21 19.55
N ILE A 155 -17.16 1.94 20.84
CA ILE A 155 -16.57 2.72 21.95
C ILE A 155 -15.03 2.62 21.90
N GLY A 156 -14.51 1.41 21.67
CA GLY A 156 -13.08 1.17 21.49
C GLY A 156 -12.48 1.89 20.28
N ILE A 157 -13.20 1.98 19.16
CA ILE A 157 -12.79 2.71 17.96
C ILE A 157 -12.77 4.22 18.26
N MET A 158 -13.83 4.76 18.86
CA MET A 158 -13.94 6.18 19.18
C MET A 158 -12.79 6.65 20.09
N SER A 159 -12.56 5.96 21.20
CA SER A 159 -11.48 6.28 22.14
C SER A 159 -10.09 6.23 21.48
N ARG A 160 -9.87 5.31 20.54
CA ARG A 160 -8.61 5.21 19.79
C ARG A 160 -8.45 6.30 18.73
N ILE A 161 -9.52 6.65 18.02
CA ILE A 161 -9.51 7.77 17.07
C ILE A 161 -9.08 9.05 17.78
N LEU A 162 -9.59 9.32 18.99
CA LEU A 162 -9.20 10.49 19.79
C LEU A 162 -7.68 10.58 20.04
N THR A 163 -6.98 9.44 20.18
CA THR A 163 -5.51 9.44 20.34
C THR A 163 -4.74 9.84 19.09
N ILE A 164 -5.37 9.80 17.93
CA ILE A 164 -4.76 10.09 16.61
C ILE A 164 -5.09 11.52 16.16
N VAL A 165 -6.14 12.13 16.73
CA VAL A 165 -6.60 13.50 16.41
C VAL A 165 -5.46 14.52 16.37
N PRO A 166 -4.50 14.57 17.33
CA PRO A 166 -3.40 15.53 17.27
C PRO A 166 -2.51 15.37 16.02
N ASN A 167 -2.33 14.13 15.53
CA ASN A 167 -1.55 13.86 14.32
C ASN A 167 -2.29 14.32 13.04
N ILE A 168 -3.63 14.27 13.06
CA ILE A 168 -4.47 14.74 11.95
C ILE A 168 -4.34 16.25 11.78
N PHE A 169 -4.20 17.00 12.87
CA PHE A 169 -4.02 18.46 12.85
C PHE A 169 -2.61 18.92 12.48
N GLN A 170 -1.67 18.01 12.23
CA GLN A 170 -0.35 18.41 11.74
C GLN A 170 -0.44 19.03 10.35
N ARG A 171 0.37 20.07 10.13
CA ARG A 171 0.38 20.86 8.88
C ARG A 171 0.54 19.99 7.63
N ASP A 172 1.48 19.05 7.63
CA ASP A 172 1.75 18.19 6.47
C ASP A 172 0.56 17.25 6.20
N PHE A 173 -0.10 16.75 7.25
CA PHE A 173 -1.27 15.89 7.10
C PHE A 173 -2.47 16.68 6.53
N LEU A 174 -2.83 17.81 7.14
CA LEU A 174 -3.92 18.67 6.67
C LEU A 174 -3.72 19.13 5.22
N LYS A 175 -2.50 19.58 4.88
CA LYS A 175 -2.13 19.99 3.51
C LYS A 175 -2.41 18.88 2.50
N ASN A 176 -2.04 17.64 2.83
CA ASN A 176 -2.20 16.50 1.92
C ASN A 176 -3.66 16.05 1.81
N ILE A 177 -4.44 16.09 2.90
CA ILE A 177 -5.88 15.81 2.84
C ILE A 177 -6.61 16.85 1.98
N ILE A 178 -6.34 18.15 2.16
CA ILE A 178 -6.95 19.20 1.33
C ILE A 178 -6.58 19.01 -0.15
N LYS A 179 -5.32 18.73 -0.44
CA LYS A 179 -4.85 18.48 -1.82
C LYS A 179 -5.59 17.30 -2.45
N LEU A 180 -5.83 16.23 -1.70
CA LEU A 180 -6.54 15.08 -2.20
C LEU A 180 -8.02 15.37 -2.43
N LEU A 181 -8.67 16.07 -1.50
CA LEU A 181 -10.08 16.46 -1.62
C LEU A 181 -10.32 17.33 -2.85
N LYS A 182 -9.38 18.24 -3.18
CA LYS A 182 -9.43 19.05 -4.40
C LYS A 182 -9.35 18.23 -5.68
N LYS A 183 -8.74 17.04 -5.61
CA LYS A 183 -8.56 16.10 -6.72
C LYS A 183 -9.56 14.95 -6.68
N ARG A 184 -10.61 15.01 -5.87
CA ARG A 184 -11.55 13.88 -5.69
C ARG A 184 -12.26 13.42 -6.98
N ASN A 185 -12.33 14.30 -7.96
CA ASN A 185 -12.93 14.03 -9.28
C ASN A 185 -11.87 13.70 -10.35
N ASP A 186 -10.57 13.74 -10.02
CA ASP A 186 -9.51 13.31 -10.94
C ASP A 186 -9.67 11.80 -11.17
N SER A 187 -9.30 11.35 -12.37
CA SER A 187 -9.20 9.93 -12.66
C SER A 187 -8.25 9.22 -11.68
N VAL A 188 -8.61 8.00 -11.28
CA VAL A 188 -7.72 7.10 -10.53
C VAL A 188 -6.36 6.91 -11.21
N PHE A 189 -6.30 6.98 -12.54
CA PHE A 189 -5.05 6.83 -13.30
C PHE A 189 -4.16 8.07 -13.26
N SER A 190 -4.65 9.21 -12.77
CA SER A 190 -3.96 10.51 -12.76
C SER A 190 -3.33 10.88 -11.41
N PHE A 191 -3.52 10.06 -10.37
CA PHE A 191 -2.93 10.32 -9.05
C PHE A 191 -1.45 9.97 -8.99
N THR A 192 -0.73 10.68 -8.13
CA THR A 192 0.56 10.23 -7.64
C THR A 192 0.36 9.22 -6.53
N TYR A 193 1.15 8.15 -6.56
CA TYR A 193 1.10 7.06 -5.60
C TYR A 193 2.38 6.98 -4.77
N HIS A 194 2.24 6.66 -3.49
CA HIS A 194 3.28 6.74 -2.48
C HIS A 194 3.36 5.43 -1.68
N SER A 195 4.58 5.00 -1.42
CA SER A 195 4.88 3.84 -0.57
C SER A 195 4.54 4.07 0.91
N ILE A 196 4.39 5.34 1.31
CA ILE A 196 4.24 5.84 2.69
C ILE A 196 5.43 5.51 3.59
N GLY A 197 5.68 4.23 3.85
CA GLY A 197 6.83 3.77 4.61
C GLY A 197 8.06 3.56 3.76
N ALA A 198 9.16 3.28 4.45
CA ALA A 198 10.45 3.07 3.82
C ALA A 198 10.61 1.61 3.37
N TYR A 199 11.53 1.40 2.44
CA TYR A 199 11.93 0.11 1.90
C TYR A 199 13.45 0.06 1.85
N ARG A 200 13.99 -1.17 1.86
CA ARG A 200 15.37 -1.42 1.48
C ARG A 200 15.51 -1.17 -0.01
N PHE A 201 16.70 -0.73 -0.38
CA PHE A 201 17.16 -0.67 -1.75
C PHE A 201 18.64 -1.02 -1.71
N GLY A 202 18.91 -2.33 -1.76
CA GLY A 202 20.20 -2.90 -1.37
C GLY A 202 20.46 -2.63 0.11
N ASP A 203 21.57 -1.96 0.39
CA ASP A 203 21.97 -1.56 1.75
C ASP A 203 21.30 -0.27 2.22
N HIS A 204 20.61 0.46 1.34
CA HIS A 204 20.11 1.80 1.64
C HIS A 204 18.62 1.81 1.96
N ILE A 205 18.18 2.88 2.62
CA ILE A 205 16.77 3.08 2.94
C ILE A 205 16.17 4.12 2.00
N VAL A 206 15.05 3.78 1.37
CA VAL A 206 14.35 4.65 0.42
C VAL A 206 12.86 4.77 0.71
N LYS A 207 12.24 5.84 0.22
CA LYS A 207 10.79 5.87 -0.05
C LYS A 207 10.56 5.88 -1.56
N LEU A 208 9.56 5.14 -2.00
CA LEU A 208 9.16 5.07 -3.40
C LEU A 208 7.95 5.96 -3.69
N LYS A 209 7.89 6.47 -4.92
CA LYS A 209 6.78 7.25 -5.47
C LYS A 209 6.57 6.85 -6.92
N LEU A 210 5.33 6.65 -7.31
CA LEU A 210 4.92 6.36 -8.68
C LEU A 210 4.15 7.56 -9.24
N ILE A 211 4.52 8.03 -10.43
CA ILE A 211 3.91 9.20 -11.07
C ILE A 211 3.45 8.79 -12.48
N PRO A 212 2.14 8.84 -12.78
CA PRO A 212 1.63 8.63 -14.14
C PRO A 212 2.25 9.65 -15.10
N GLU A 213 2.61 9.21 -16.30
CA GLU A 213 3.17 10.10 -17.32
C GLU A 213 2.06 10.90 -18.02
N GLN A 214 0.87 10.30 -18.13
CA GLN A 214 -0.26 10.85 -18.85
C GLN A 214 -1.36 11.22 -17.86
N LEU A 215 -1.74 12.50 -17.84
CA LEU A 215 -2.99 12.91 -17.22
C LEU A 215 -4.14 12.44 -18.11
N THR A 216 -5.16 11.88 -17.47
CA THR A 216 -6.35 11.38 -18.14
C THR A 216 -7.59 11.70 -17.32
N SER A 217 -8.71 11.91 -18.02
CA SER A 217 -10.04 12.01 -17.42
C SER A 217 -10.75 10.66 -17.38
N GLN A 218 -10.20 9.61 -18.03
CA GLN A 218 -10.85 8.31 -18.10
C GLN A 218 -10.91 7.64 -16.74
N THR A 219 -12.07 7.15 -16.35
CA THR A 219 -12.28 6.51 -15.04
C THR A 219 -12.34 4.99 -15.11
N SER A 220 -12.50 4.42 -16.31
CA SER A 220 -12.51 2.99 -16.59
C SER A 220 -11.19 2.57 -17.28
N VAL A 221 -10.84 1.29 -17.18
CA VAL A 221 -9.65 0.76 -17.86
C VAL A 221 -9.92 0.58 -19.34
N GLU A 222 -11.15 0.21 -19.68
CA GLU A 222 -11.62 -0.01 -21.05
C GLU A 222 -11.48 1.28 -21.87
N ASP A 223 -11.96 2.42 -21.35
CA ASP A 223 -11.86 3.71 -22.04
C ASP A 223 -10.41 4.21 -22.11
N LEU A 224 -9.62 3.96 -21.05
CA LEU A 224 -8.21 4.32 -21.03
C LEU A 224 -7.44 3.61 -22.15
N PHE A 225 -7.64 2.30 -22.30
CA PHE A 225 -6.93 1.51 -23.30
C PHE A 225 -7.49 1.71 -24.71
N ALA A 226 -8.81 1.90 -24.86
CA ALA A 226 -9.40 2.28 -26.15
C ALA A 226 -8.83 3.61 -26.68
N GLN A 227 -8.60 4.59 -25.79
CA GLN A 227 -8.12 5.91 -26.20
C GLN A 227 -6.59 6.03 -26.28
N LYS A 228 -5.86 5.40 -25.35
CA LYS A 228 -4.40 5.59 -25.19
C LYS A 228 -3.58 4.37 -25.62
N GLY A 229 -4.19 3.20 -25.73
CA GLY A 229 -3.52 1.92 -26.02
C GLY A 229 -2.61 1.38 -24.91
N GLN A 230 -2.26 2.22 -23.92
CA GLN A 230 -1.34 1.87 -22.84
C GLN A 230 -1.52 2.80 -21.64
N TYR A 231 -1.01 2.37 -20.49
CA TYR A 231 -0.84 3.19 -19.30
C TYR A 231 0.63 3.23 -18.89
N ILE A 232 1.21 4.43 -18.78
CA ILE A 232 2.63 4.62 -18.45
C ILE A 232 2.76 5.35 -17.11
N ALA A 233 3.62 4.82 -16.24
CA ALA A 233 3.94 5.45 -14.96
C ALA A 233 5.42 5.33 -14.63
N ASN A 234 6.01 6.40 -14.09
CA ASN A 234 7.41 6.50 -13.76
C ASN A 234 7.65 6.19 -12.27
N LEU A 235 8.62 5.34 -11.97
CA LEU A 235 9.00 4.99 -10.60
C LEU A 235 10.17 5.85 -10.13
N TYR A 236 10.00 6.45 -8.97
CA TYR A 236 11.00 7.28 -8.32
C TYR A 236 11.31 6.77 -6.93
N ILE A 237 12.54 7.00 -6.49
CA ILE A 237 12.98 6.81 -5.10
C ILE A 237 13.52 8.13 -4.54
N GLN A 238 13.48 8.26 -3.23
CA GLN A 238 14.25 9.24 -2.48
C GLN A 238 15.02 8.50 -1.38
N TYR A 239 16.31 8.80 -1.22
CA TYR A 239 17.16 8.17 -0.21
C TYR A 239 17.00 8.83 1.17
N ALA A 240 17.14 8.05 2.23
CA ALA A 240 17.40 8.60 3.56
C ALA A 240 18.88 8.95 3.69
N TYR A 241 19.18 10.08 4.31
CA TYR A 241 20.54 10.53 4.65
C TYR A 241 20.70 10.66 6.17
N ASN A 242 19.64 11.08 6.87
CA ASN A 242 19.62 11.16 8.33
C ASN A 242 18.19 11.03 8.87
N LEU A 243 18.04 10.59 10.12
CA LEU A 243 16.73 10.36 10.74
C LEU A 243 16.00 11.65 11.14
N LYS A 244 16.69 12.79 11.20
CA LYS A 244 16.09 14.08 11.51
C LYS A 244 15.20 14.56 10.35
N ASP A 245 15.70 14.47 9.12
CA ASP A 245 15.00 14.89 7.91
C ASP A 245 14.22 13.77 7.24
N GLN A 246 14.67 12.52 7.37
CA GLN A 246 14.03 11.32 6.81
C GLN A 246 13.71 10.29 7.90
N PRO A 247 12.79 10.60 8.84
CA PRO A 247 12.44 9.66 9.88
C PRO A 247 11.74 8.44 9.29
N VAL A 248 12.32 7.26 9.52
CA VAL A 248 11.84 5.97 8.98
C VAL A 248 10.53 5.55 9.65
N ASN A 249 10.45 5.67 10.98
CA ASN A 249 9.32 5.21 11.80
C ASN A 249 8.28 6.30 12.10
N ILE A 250 8.36 7.48 11.47
CA ILE A 250 7.40 8.57 11.63
C ILE A 250 6.70 8.82 10.29
N LEU A 251 5.56 8.14 10.07
CA LEU A 251 4.90 8.08 8.77
C LEU A 251 3.99 9.28 8.44
N HIS A 252 3.69 10.13 9.43
CA HIS A 252 2.92 11.35 9.21
C HIS A 252 3.77 12.54 8.71
N LYS A 253 5.11 12.38 8.62
CA LYS A 253 6.03 13.42 8.16
C LYS A 253 6.53 13.14 6.74
N GLU A 254 6.54 14.19 5.93
CA GLU A 254 7.24 14.17 4.65
C GLU A 254 8.76 14.19 4.87
N TRP A 255 9.50 13.47 4.02
CA TRP A 255 10.97 13.53 4.03
C TRP A 255 11.41 14.83 3.35
N LYS A 256 12.38 15.51 3.95
CA LYS A 256 12.93 16.78 3.45
C LYS A 256 14.31 16.58 2.85
N ASN A 257 14.84 17.55 2.11
CA ASN A 257 16.25 17.56 1.69
C ASN A 257 16.75 16.29 0.97
N SER A 258 15.85 15.56 0.29
CA SER A 258 16.15 14.35 -0.47
C SER A 258 15.39 14.40 -1.80
N PRO A 259 16.10 14.51 -2.95
CA PRO A 259 15.45 14.58 -4.25
C PRO A 259 14.87 13.23 -4.65
N PHE A 260 13.79 13.27 -5.44
CA PHE A 260 13.28 12.09 -6.12
C PHE A 260 14.12 11.81 -7.38
N ILE A 261 14.65 10.60 -7.48
CA ILE A 261 15.44 10.11 -8.60
C ILE A 261 14.60 9.05 -9.31
N ARG A 262 14.45 9.18 -10.63
CA ARG A 262 13.76 8.18 -11.45
C ARG A 262 14.62 6.93 -11.55
N ILE A 263 14.02 5.76 -11.38
CA ILE A 263 14.72 4.46 -11.46
C ILE A 263 14.21 3.56 -12.57
N GLY A 264 13.11 3.95 -13.21
CA GLY A 264 12.53 3.19 -14.31
C GLY A 264 11.12 3.66 -14.64
N LYS A 265 10.49 2.97 -15.58
CA LYS A 265 9.11 3.21 -15.99
C LYS A 265 8.34 1.91 -16.19
N PHE A 266 7.07 1.95 -15.85
CA PHE A 266 6.09 0.93 -16.16
C PHE A 266 5.39 1.27 -17.47
N ILE A 267 5.18 0.25 -18.30
CA ILE A 267 4.37 0.33 -19.51
C ILE A 267 3.38 -0.83 -19.45
N PHE A 268 2.11 -0.52 -19.18
CA PHE A 268 1.01 -1.47 -19.17
C PHE A 268 0.29 -1.43 -20.51
N THR A 269 0.18 -2.57 -21.15
CA THR A 269 -0.36 -2.72 -22.52
C THR A 269 -1.59 -3.62 -22.57
N ASP A 270 -1.97 -4.22 -21.43
CA ASP A 270 -3.13 -5.10 -21.34
C ASP A 270 -3.80 -5.00 -19.96
N TYR A 271 -5.02 -5.52 -19.84
CA TYR A 271 -5.76 -5.64 -18.60
C TYR A 271 -6.60 -6.92 -18.58
N VAL A 272 -6.86 -7.45 -17.38
CA VAL A 272 -7.67 -8.67 -17.21
C VAL A 272 -9.04 -8.34 -16.65
N ASP A 273 -9.99 -9.27 -16.77
CA ASP A 273 -11.31 -9.14 -16.16
C ASP A 273 -11.18 -9.01 -14.65
N LYS A 274 -11.49 -7.82 -14.12
CA LYS A 274 -11.44 -7.50 -12.70
C LYS A 274 -12.39 -8.34 -11.82
N ASN A 275 -13.36 -9.04 -12.44
CA ASN A 275 -14.32 -9.89 -11.75
C ASN A 275 -13.88 -11.36 -11.70
N ASP A 276 -12.74 -11.72 -12.30
CA ASP A 276 -12.20 -13.08 -12.21
C ASP A 276 -11.99 -13.46 -10.73
N PRO A 277 -12.63 -14.54 -10.25
CA PRO A 277 -12.53 -14.98 -8.86
C PRO A 277 -11.10 -15.34 -8.45
N ASN A 278 -10.24 -15.75 -9.39
CA ASN A 278 -8.85 -16.10 -9.12
C ASN A 278 -8.00 -14.88 -8.73
N LEU A 279 -8.47 -13.66 -9.02
CA LEU A 279 -7.80 -12.43 -8.62
C LEU A 279 -7.75 -12.25 -7.10
N GLU A 280 -8.73 -12.78 -6.38
CA GLU A 280 -8.71 -12.82 -4.91
C GLU A 280 -7.70 -13.83 -4.36
N GLN A 281 -6.94 -14.54 -5.19
CA GLN A 281 -5.82 -15.39 -4.77
C GLN A 281 -4.47 -14.70 -4.95
N MET A 282 -4.42 -13.58 -5.69
CA MET A 282 -3.17 -12.84 -5.89
C MET A 282 -2.69 -12.19 -4.59
N SER A 283 -1.43 -12.46 -4.25
CA SER A 283 -0.70 -11.77 -3.19
C SER A 283 0.11 -10.59 -3.73
N PHE A 284 0.07 -9.49 -2.99
CA PHE A 284 0.95 -8.33 -3.17
C PHE A 284 1.69 -8.04 -1.86
N ASN A 285 1.97 -9.10 -1.08
CA ASN A 285 2.68 -8.96 0.19
C ASN A 285 4.10 -8.45 -0.09
N PRO A 286 4.49 -7.27 0.41
CA PRO A 286 5.81 -6.71 0.13
C PRO A 286 6.97 -7.54 0.71
N PHE A 287 6.71 -8.47 1.63
CA PHE A 287 7.71 -9.39 2.17
C PHE A 287 7.99 -10.61 1.29
N GLU A 288 7.18 -10.84 0.25
CA GLU A 288 7.50 -11.79 -0.83
C GLU A 288 8.52 -11.22 -1.83
N SER A 289 8.97 -9.98 -1.62
CA SER A 289 10.03 -9.35 -2.42
C SER A 289 11.40 -9.95 -2.07
N SER A 290 12.34 -9.84 -3.00
CA SER A 290 13.77 -10.02 -2.72
C SER A 290 14.19 -9.16 -1.51
N GLU A 291 15.11 -9.66 -0.68
CA GLU A 291 15.51 -9.02 0.58
C GLU A 291 15.92 -7.54 0.40
N VAL A 292 16.60 -7.25 -0.71
CA VAL A 292 17.07 -5.92 -1.10
C VAL A 292 15.96 -4.92 -1.38
N PHE A 293 14.70 -5.35 -1.49
CA PHE A 293 13.51 -4.53 -1.72
C PHE A 293 12.47 -4.64 -0.60
N GLN A 294 12.78 -5.27 0.53
CA GLN A 294 11.80 -5.47 1.59
C GLN A 294 11.49 -4.19 2.39
N PRO A 295 10.28 -4.09 3.00
CA PRO A 295 9.92 -2.93 3.80
C PRO A 295 10.82 -2.69 5.01
N VAL A 296 10.99 -1.41 5.38
CA VAL A 296 11.75 -0.96 6.55
C VAL A 296 10.85 -0.11 7.45
N GLY A 297 10.93 -0.38 8.75
CA GLY A 297 10.19 0.32 9.80
C GLY A 297 9.20 -0.59 10.51
N ARG A 298 8.98 -0.32 11.80
CA ARG A 298 8.15 -1.10 12.72
C ARG A 298 6.71 -1.26 12.23
N ILE A 299 6.07 -0.18 11.76
CA ILE A 299 4.71 -0.25 11.22
C ILE A 299 4.67 -1.10 9.95
N GLN A 300 5.72 -1.05 9.13
CA GLN A 300 5.79 -1.83 7.90
C GLN A 300 5.90 -3.33 8.19
N GLN A 301 6.60 -3.73 9.26
CA GLN A 301 6.71 -5.14 9.68
C GLN A 301 5.38 -5.79 10.03
N LEU A 302 4.37 -5.01 10.43
CA LEU A 302 3.03 -5.52 10.71
C LEU A 302 2.36 -6.12 9.48
N ARG A 303 2.75 -5.66 8.29
CA ARG A 303 2.11 -6.01 7.03
C ARG A 303 2.33 -7.47 6.68
N ASN A 304 3.46 -8.09 7.05
CA ASN A 304 3.71 -9.47 6.65
C ASN A 304 2.61 -10.41 7.15
N LYS A 305 2.44 -10.49 8.48
CA LYS A 305 1.41 -11.34 9.10
C LYS A 305 -0.02 -10.93 8.69
N ALA A 306 -0.29 -9.64 8.49
CA ALA A 306 -1.61 -9.19 8.09
C ALA A 306 -1.97 -9.63 6.65
N TYR A 307 -1.03 -9.53 5.71
CA TYR A 307 -1.23 -9.98 4.33
C TYR A 307 -1.34 -11.51 4.24
N GLU A 308 -0.47 -12.24 4.94
CA GLU A 308 -0.52 -13.71 5.03
C GLU A 308 -1.87 -14.18 5.58
N ALA A 309 -2.32 -13.59 6.69
CA ALA A 309 -3.60 -13.88 7.31
C ALA A 309 -4.79 -13.66 6.36
N SER A 310 -4.83 -12.52 5.67
CA SER A 310 -5.88 -12.23 4.70
C SER A 310 -5.84 -13.20 3.51
N LEU A 311 -4.65 -13.56 3.02
CA LEU A 311 -4.51 -14.49 1.90
C LEU A 311 -4.96 -15.89 2.28
N GLN A 312 -4.47 -16.44 3.40
CA GLN A 312 -4.80 -17.78 3.86
C GLN A 312 -6.31 -17.98 3.99
N GLU A 313 -7.02 -17.04 4.62
CA GLU A 313 -8.47 -17.16 4.76
C GLU A 313 -9.20 -16.94 3.42
N ARG A 314 -8.69 -16.12 2.50
CA ARG A 314 -9.30 -15.94 1.16
C ARG A 314 -9.28 -17.21 0.30
N VAL A 315 -8.22 -18.00 0.43
CA VAL A 315 -8.00 -19.21 -0.40
C VAL A 315 -8.46 -20.51 0.27
N SER A 316 -8.87 -20.45 1.55
CA SER A 316 -9.36 -21.60 2.33
C SER A 316 -10.81 -21.96 2.07
#